data_AF-A0A365NAU1-F1
#
_entry.id   AF-A0A365NAU1-F1
#
_cell.length_a   1.000
_cell.length_b   1.000
_cell.length_c   1.000
_cell.angle_alpha   90.00
_cell.angle_beta   90.00
_cell.angle_gamma   90.00
#
_symmetry.space_group_name_H-M   'P 1'
#
loop_
_entity.id
_entity.type
_entity.pdbx_description
1 polymer ?
#
loop_
_entity_poly.entity_id
_entity_poly.type
_entity_poly.pdbx_seq_one_letter_code
_entity_poly.pdbx_strand_id
1 'polypeptide(L)'
;MKSAVFLYASGLLATAVTAEFDGNLNYASPSRRHARLGIDVPLVKRRSLKRGNTPYDPSQLNFTHGVASGDPWPQSVILWTRVAPSAKSDESENVVNGTAGHYSHETEKYIKADPHPICVEWKVYESKSASGNGKMAASGRAYTTSDIDYTVKVEADGLKPLTTYYYQFKVCDSNVKSPVGRTKTAPTANDDVSDLSFAVFSCSNYPNGYFNAYGNAARKDEHDYVIHLGDYIYEYGANGSRASQPSTEIFTLHDYRTRHGQYRTDPDLQLLSQNFAWIPTWDDHEFANNGYRDGFSGLNNTEESFLKEGRKVTVDTRKVNAVRAYFEWMPIRQTDLDDGLRVWRSFQMGKLLDLIILDTRNYDRSITSLDWNDNYIDMIRDDPSRTLMGGRQENWFYRSLSKSKDRGAAWRIVGNQIIFSRITEDWGNGEVLPGDNWSGYVANRNRTLEHLYDNDIGNNIFLAGDSHQNWRPVAGGRAESGALRYGEVKHTNLTLNTETGEWKNVGFDTMYVKHD
;
A
#
# COMPACT_ATOMS: atom_id res chain seq x y z
N MET A 1 6.05 -55.07 45.95
CA MET A 1 5.27 -53.86 45.61
C MET A 1 6.09 -52.63 45.99
N LYS A 2 6.80 -52.04 45.02
CA LYS A 2 7.45 -50.72 45.16
C LYS A 2 7.11 -49.94 43.90
N SER A 3 6.22 -48.96 44.04
CA SER A 3 5.81 -48.08 42.95
C SER A 3 6.87 -47.01 42.73
N ALA A 4 7.41 -46.93 41.52
CA ALA A 4 8.24 -45.83 41.06
C ALA A 4 7.33 -44.76 40.44
N VAL A 5 7.35 -43.57 41.03
CA VAL A 5 6.72 -42.35 40.49
C VAL A 5 7.64 -41.81 39.40
N PHE A 6 7.18 -41.81 38.15
CA PHE A 6 7.82 -41.08 37.06
C PHE A 6 7.40 -39.61 37.12
N LEU A 7 8.34 -38.71 37.47
CA LEU A 7 8.19 -37.28 37.23
C LEU A 7 8.39 -37.02 35.72
N TYR A 8 7.34 -36.56 35.05
CA TYR A 8 7.47 -35.91 33.75
C TYR A 8 7.95 -34.46 33.96
N ALA A 9 9.21 -34.20 33.64
CA ALA A 9 9.70 -32.84 33.45
C ALA A 9 9.27 -32.35 32.07
N SER A 10 8.21 -31.54 32.02
CA SER A 10 7.85 -30.75 30.84
C SER A 10 8.88 -29.64 30.65
N GLY A 11 9.92 -29.92 29.87
CA GLY A 11 10.85 -28.91 29.40
C GLY A 11 10.15 -27.98 28.41
N LEU A 12 9.99 -26.71 28.78
CA LEU A 12 9.72 -25.62 27.85
C LEU A 12 10.89 -25.54 26.87
N LEU A 13 10.73 -26.12 25.68
CA LEU A 13 11.58 -25.85 24.53
C LEU A 13 11.34 -24.39 24.15
N ALA A 14 12.18 -23.49 24.65
CA ALA A 14 12.35 -22.19 24.03
C ALA A 14 12.79 -22.46 22.59
N THR A 15 11.89 -22.24 21.63
CA THR A 15 12.25 -22.16 20.22
C THR A 15 13.26 -21.03 20.09
N ALA A 16 14.54 -21.38 20.02
CA ALA A 16 15.57 -20.46 19.61
C ALA A 16 15.20 -20.04 18.18
N VAL A 17 14.65 -18.85 18.03
CA VAL A 17 14.39 -18.26 16.71
C VAL A 17 15.76 -18.03 16.10
N THR A 18 16.17 -18.98 15.26
CA THR A 18 17.39 -18.87 14.48
C THR A 18 17.23 -17.71 13.52
N ALA A 19 18.27 -16.90 13.40
CA ALA A 19 18.26 -15.83 12.44
C ALA A 19 18.16 -16.46 11.05
N GLU A 20 17.18 -16.04 10.24
CA GLU A 20 16.88 -16.64 8.95
C GLU A 20 16.56 -15.56 7.91
N PHE A 21 17.00 -15.80 6.67
CA PHE A 21 16.54 -15.03 5.52
C PHE A 21 15.05 -15.27 5.26
N ASP A 22 14.56 -16.47 5.61
CA ASP A 22 13.17 -16.90 5.45
C ASP A 22 12.19 -16.05 6.30
N GLY A 23 12.67 -15.39 7.36
CA GLY A 23 11.89 -14.45 8.15
C GLY A 23 11.77 -13.05 7.56
N ASN A 24 12.52 -12.72 6.50
CA ASN A 24 12.43 -11.42 5.81
C ASN A 24 11.56 -11.53 4.55
N LEU A 25 10.40 -10.90 4.62
CA LEU A 25 9.38 -10.92 3.58
C LEU A 25 9.79 -10.23 2.28
N ASN A 26 10.90 -9.49 2.26
CA ASN A 26 11.43 -8.88 1.03
C ASN A 26 12.15 -9.90 0.13
N TYR A 27 12.63 -11.02 0.68
CA TYR A 27 13.16 -12.13 -0.13
C TYR A 27 12.09 -13.13 -0.53
N ALA A 28 10.99 -13.14 0.22
CA ALA A 28 9.90 -14.04 -0.05
C ALA A 28 9.49 -13.89 -1.50
N SER A 29 9.25 -15.03 -2.11
CA SER A 29 8.53 -15.02 -3.36
C SER A 29 7.27 -14.22 -3.15
N PRO A 30 6.98 -13.31 -4.10
CA PRO A 30 5.63 -12.89 -4.29
C PRO A 30 4.75 -14.09 -4.22
N SER A 31 5.11 -15.34 -4.60
CA SER A 31 4.39 -16.62 -4.80
C SER A 31 4.76 -17.87 -3.96
N ARG A 32 3.78 -18.47 -3.25
CA ARG A 32 3.97 -19.76 -2.55
C ARG A 32 4.00 -20.95 -3.52
N ARG A 33 3.22 -20.92 -4.60
CA ARG A 33 3.21 -21.96 -5.65
C ARG A 33 4.38 -21.81 -6.64
N HIS A 34 4.97 -20.62 -6.72
CA HIS A 34 6.12 -20.31 -7.55
C HIS A 34 7.20 -19.68 -6.66
N ALA A 35 7.81 -20.49 -5.79
CA ALA A 35 8.93 -20.06 -4.95
C ALA A 35 10.05 -19.36 -5.74
N ARG A 36 10.18 -19.67 -7.04
CA ARG A 36 11.12 -19.04 -7.98
C ARG A 36 10.89 -17.56 -8.27
N LEU A 37 9.72 -16.98 -7.95
CA LEU A 37 9.47 -15.54 -8.13
C LEU A 37 10.12 -14.70 -7.01
N GLY A 38 10.50 -15.37 -5.93
CA GLY A 38 11.28 -14.77 -4.86
C GLY A 38 12.73 -14.68 -5.23
N ILE A 39 13.43 -13.88 -4.47
CA ILE A 39 14.88 -13.93 -4.51
C ILE A 39 15.28 -15.31 -3.95
N ASP A 40 16.11 -16.05 -4.68
CA ASP A 40 16.52 -17.40 -4.31
C ASP A 40 17.28 -17.39 -2.97
N VAL A 41 16.55 -17.60 -1.88
CA VAL A 41 17.06 -17.56 -0.51
C VAL A 41 18.19 -18.57 -0.28
N PRO A 42 18.08 -19.85 -0.68
CA PRO A 42 19.21 -20.79 -0.60
C PRO A 42 20.48 -20.29 -1.28
N LEU A 43 20.33 -19.60 -2.40
CA LEU A 43 21.44 -19.06 -3.15
C LEU A 43 22.02 -17.79 -2.51
N VAL A 44 21.18 -16.87 -2.02
CA VAL A 44 21.61 -15.72 -1.20
C VAL A 44 22.39 -16.21 0.01
N LYS A 45 21.83 -17.14 0.78
CA LYS A 45 22.48 -17.74 1.96
C LYS A 45 23.84 -18.36 1.61
N ARG A 46 23.94 -19.09 0.49
CA ARG A 46 25.21 -19.68 0.04
C ARG A 46 26.25 -18.61 -0.32
N ARG A 47 25.85 -17.49 -0.95
CA ARG A 47 26.74 -16.37 -1.27
C ARG A 47 27.19 -15.63 -0.03
N SER A 48 26.27 -15.38 0.90
CA SER A 48 26.54 -14.78 2.20
C SER A 48 27.54 -15.56 3.06
N LEU A 49 27.80 -16.83 2.73
CA LEU A 49 28.80 -17.67 3.38
C LEU A 49 30.14 -17.75 2.63
N LYS A 50 30.23 -17.22 1.40
CA LYS A 50 31.49 -17.21 0.63
C LYS A 50 32.44 -16.16 1.20
N ARG A 51 33.56 -16.61 1.77
CA ARG A 51 34.67 -15.74 2.16
C ARG A 51 35.20 -14.99 0.94
N GLY A 52 35.22 -13.66 0.99
CA GLY A 52 35.77 -12.86 -0.11
C GLY A 52 35.66 -11.34 -0.03
N ASN A 53 35.07 -10.76 1.02
CA ASN A 53 35.07 -9.32 1.24
C ASN A 53 34.95 -9.06 2.77
N THR A 54 35.09 -7.82 3.26
CA THR A 54 34.99 -7.49 4.71
C THR A 54 33.54 -7.16 5.12
N PRO A 55 32.94 -7.83 6.13
CA PRO A 55 31.60 -7.49 6.61
C PRO A 55 31.51 -6.03 7.06
N TYR A 56 30.35 -5.41 6.89
CA TYR A 56 30.12 -4.09 7.49
C TYR A 56 30.30 -4.20 9.00
N ASP A 57 31.18 -3.36 9.54
CA ASP A 57 31.23 -3.16 10.98
C ASP A 57 29.88 -2.55 11.41
N PRO A 58 29.25 -3.03 12.49
CA PRO A 58 27.98 -2.47 12.94
C PRO A 58 28.00 -0.95 13.12
N SER A 59 29.14 -0.34 13.45
CA SER A 59 29.32 1.12 13.54
C SER A 59 29.16 1.86 12.22
N GLN A 60 29.28 1.17 11.08
CA GLN A 60 29.07 1.73 9.74
C GLN A 60 27.60 1.72 9.34
N LEU A 61 26.75 0.93 10.01
CA LEU A 61 25.36 0.72 9.63
C LEU A 61 24.44 1.71 10.34
N ASN A 62 23.44 2.22 9.62
CA ASN A 62 22.44 3.12 10.15
C ASN A 62 21.04 2.77 9.65
N PHE A 63 20.03 3.10 10.45
CA PHE A 63 18.63 3.03 10.05
C PHE A 63 18.25 4.26 9.23
N THR A 64 18.70 4.25 7.97
CA THR A 64 18.79 5.45 7.10
C THR A 64 17.45 6.09 6.74
N HIS A 65 16.34 5.34 6.78
CA HIS A 65 15.02 5.80 6.32
C HIS A 65 13.92 5.57 7.38
N GLY A 66 14.32 5.60 8.65
CA GLY A 66 13.43 5.39 9.79
C GLY A 66 12.81 3.99 9.80
N VAL A 67 11.62 3.90 10.40
CA VAL A 67 10.84 2.66 10.53
C VAL A 67 9.41 2.90 10.07
N ALA A 68 8.71 1.83 9.70
CA ALA A 68 7.29 1.88 9.36
C ALA A 68 6.56 0.62 9.81
N SER A 69 5.24 0.71 9.93
CA SER A 69 4.38 -0.45 10.12
C SER A 69 3.16 -0.38 9.21
N GLY A 70 2.56 -1.51 8.89
CA GLY A 70 1.43 -1.54 7.98
C GLY A 70 0.77 -2.89 7.84
N ASP A 71 -0.29 -2.89 7.05
CA ASP A 71 -1.27 -3.97 6.94
C ASP A 71 -1.59 -4.56 8.33
N PRO A 72 -2.33 -3.85 9.20
CA PRO A 72 -2.67 -4.40 10.49
C PRO A 72 -3.71 -5.52 10.33
N TRP A 73 -3.40 -6.71 10.84
CA TRP A 73 -4.34 -7.80 11.06
C TRP A 73 -4.65 -7.91 12.56
N PRO A 74 -5.67 -8.72 12.94
CA PRO A 74 -6.06 -8.79 14.34
C PRO A 74 -4.97 -9.30 15.27
N GLN A 75 -4.08 -10.17 14.76
CA GLN A 75 -3.03 -10.80 15.57
C GLN A 75 -1.63 -10.55 15.02
N SER A 76 -1.49 -9.73 13.98
CA SER A 76 -0.20 -9.45 13.38
C SER A 76 -0.13 -8.11 12.68
N VAL A 77 1.08 -7.60 12.51
CA VAL A 77 1.35 -6.38 11.74
C VAL A 77 2.70 -6.50 11.02
N ILE A 78 2.81 -5.87 9.85
CA ILE A 78 4.09 -5.77 9.15
C ILE A 78 4.93 -4.68 9.78
N LEU A 79 6.18 -5.00 10.11
CA LEU A 79 7.20 -4.05 10.54
C LEU A 79 8.24 -3.91 9.44
N TRP A 80 8.63 -2.68 9.14
CA TRP A 80 9.55 -2.35 8.07
C TRP A 80 10.65 -1.38 8.53
N THR A 81 11.86 -1.55 7.99
CA THR A 81 12.95 -0.58 8.10
C THR A 81 13.96 -0.76 6.96
N ARG A 82 14.90 0.17 6.78
CA ARG A 82 16.11 -0.01 5.96
C ARG A 82 17.37 0.18 6.81
N VAL A 83 18.31 -0.77 6.76
CA VAL A 83 19.58 -0.69 7.50
C VAL A 83 20.76 -0.79 6.54
N ALA A 84 21.45 0.32 6.32
CA ALA A 84 22.45 0.41 5.25
C ALA A 84 23.66 1.24 5.70
N PRO A 85 24.83 1.03 5.07
CA PRO A 85 26.00 1.88 5.31
C PRO A 85 25.84 3.30 4.74
N SER A 86 24.88 3.52 3.83
CA SER A 86 24.61 4.83 3.24
C SER A 86 23.14 5.00 2.87
N ALA A 87 22.71 6.24 2.68
CA ALA A 87 21.36 6.55 2.19
C ALA A 87 21.18 6.26 0.68
N LYS A 88 22.27 6.05 -0.08
CA LYS A 88 22.18 5.70 -1.50
C LYS A 88 21.57 4.31 -1.66
N SER A 89 20.69 4.16 -2.64
CA SER A 89 20.16 2.87 -3.05
C SER A 89 21.22 2.01 -3.71
N ASP A 90 21.02 0.70 -3.62
CA ASP A 90 21.84 -0.26 -4.34
C ASP A 90 21.70 -0.09 -5.87
N GLU A 91 22.83 0.08 -6.56
CA GLU A 91 22.90 0.33 -8.01
C GLU A 91 22.49 -0.88 -8.87
N SER A 92 22.04 -1.99 -8.26
CA SER A 92 21.61 -3.16 -9.01
C SER A 92 20.36 -2.88 -9.85
N GLU A 93 20.54 -2.97 -11.17
CA GLU A 93 19.46 -3.00 -12.17
C GLU A 93 18.97 -4.43 -12.47
N ASN A 94 19.19 -5.39 -11.57
CA ASN A 94 18.93 -6.81 -11.84
C ASN A 94 17.44 -7.14 -11.84
N VAL A 95 16.83 -7.14 -13.02
CA VAL A 95 15.39 -7.41 -13.19
C VAL A 95 15.10 -8.18 -14.49
N VAL A 96 16.05 -9.05 -14.90
CA VAL A 96 16.02 -9.97 -16.06
C VAL A 96 16.73 -9.44 -17.34
N ASN A 97 17.45 -10.30 -18.07
CA ASN A 97 18.06 -10.04 -19.39
C ASN A 97 17.97 -11.31 -20.29
N GLY A 98 17.61 -11.17 -21.57
CA GLY A 98 17.49 -12.27 -22.56
C GLY A 98 16.04 -12.74 -22.85
N THR A 99 15.84 -13.76 -23.71
CA THR A 99 14.54 -14.45 -23.86
C THR A 99 14.28 -15.29 -22.62
N ALA A 100 13.73 -14.61 -21.63
CA ALA A 100 13.34 -15.15 -20.36
C ALA A 100 11.81 -15.15 -20.34
N GLY A 101 11.17 -16.20 -19.82
CA GLY A 101 9.71 -16.15 -19.58
C GLY A 101 9.37 -14.91 -18.74
N HIS A 102 8.11 -14.46 -18.76
CA HIS A 102 7.58 -13.24 -18.08
C HIS A 102 7.90 -13.11 -16.57
N TYR A 103 8.71 -14.01 -16.00
CA TYR A 103 9.09 -14.15 -14.60
C TYR A 103 10.42 -14.91 -14.38
N SER A 104 11.45 -14.70 -15.21
CA SER A 104 12.68 -15.52 -15.18
C SER A 104 13.86 -14.81 -14.50
N HIS A 105 14.25 -15.29 -13.32
CA HIS A 105 15.26 -14.67 -12.44
C HIS A 105 16.69 -15.22 -12.62
N GLU A 106 17.15 -15.45 -13.86
CA GLU A 106 18.55 -15.85 -14.06
C GLU A 106 19.50 -14.74 -13.63
N THR A 107 20.16 -14.97 -12.50
CA THR A 107 21.04 -13.98 -11.86
C THR A 107 22.51 -14.37 -11.96
N GLU A 108 22.88 -15.52 -12.57
CA GLU A 108 24.12 -16.31 -12.34
C GLU A 108 25.45 -15.53 -12.37
N LYS A 109 25.57 -14.50 -13.20
CA LYS A 109 26.76 -13.64 -13.23
C LYS A 109 26.80 -12.57 -12.13
N TYR A 110 25.64 -12.10 -11.68
CA TYR A 110 25.47 -11.12 -10.59
C TYR A 110 25.53 -11.76 -9.20
N ILE A 111 25.27 -13.07 -9.14
CA ILE A 111 25.45 -13.99 -7.99
C ILE A 111 26.88 -14.00 -7.44
N LYS A 112 27.84 -13.51 -8.21
CA LYS A 112 29.24 -13.48 -7.83
C LYS A 112 29.62 -12.26 -6.96
N ALA A 113 28.70 -11.36 -6.59
CA ALA A 113 29.05 -10.00 -6.13
C ALA A 113 28.92 -9.64 -4.62
N ASP A 114 28.13 -10.32 -3.75
CA ASP A 114 27.99 -9.85 -2.34
C ASP A 114 28.02 -10.97 -1.28
N PRO A 115 28.97 -10.93 -0.32
CA PRO A 115 29.10 -11.92 0.76
C PRO A 115 28.61 -11.46 2.16
N HIS A 116 27.95 -10.31 2.38
CA HIS A 116 27.68 -9.81 3.75
C HIS A 116 26.22 -9.52 4.09
N PRO A 117 25.51 -10.46 4.71
CA PRO A 117 24.18 -10.19 5.24
C PRO A 117 24.26 -9.34 6.50
N ILE A 118 23.39 -8.35 6.59
CA ILE A 118 23.16 -7.57 7.80
C ILE A 118 22.09 -8.27 8.62
N CYS A 119 22.44 -8.61 9.86
CA CYS A 119 21.51 -9.17 10.83
C CYS A 119 20.81 -8.06 11.62
N VAL A 120 19.50 -8.17 11.77
CA VAL A 120 18.68 -7.26 12.56
C VAL A 120 17.81 -8.04 13.54
N GLU A 121 17.88 -7.68 14.81
CA GLU A 121 16.90 -8.07 15.83
C GLU A 121 15.71 -7.10 15.78
N TRP A 122 14.50 -7.61 15.91
CA TRP A 122 13.30 -6.81 16.07
C TRP A 122 12.55 -7.22 17.33
N LYS A 123 11.95 -6.26 18.00
CA LYS A 123 11.18 -6.46 19.23
C LYS A 123 9.92 -5.62 19.22
N VAL A 124 8.84 -6.18 19.78
CA VAL A 124 7.54 -5.54 19.99
C VAL A 124 7.23 -5.52 21.47
N TYR A 125 6.78 -4.38 21.98
CA TYR A 125 6.53 -4.11 23.39
C TYR A 125 5.09 -3.63 23.61
N GLU A 126 4.47 -4.07 24.72
CA GLU A 126 3.11 -3.67 25.13
C GLU A 126 3.02 -2.21 25.61
N SER A 127 4.15 -1.57 25.90
CA SER A 127 4.20 -0.19 26.40
C SER A 127 5.44 0.54 25.90
N LYS A 128 5.35 1.87 25.79
CA LYS A 128 6.48 2.72 25.41
C LYS A 128 7.56 2.65 26.49
N SER A 129 8.62 1.88 26.27
CA SER A 129 9.76 1.81 27.18
C SER A 129 11.01 2.37 26.51
N ALA A 130 11.44 3.56 26.93
CA ALA A 130 12.68 4.18 26.46
C ALA A 130 13.94 3.34 26.81
N SER A 131 13.85 2.51 27.85
CA SER A 131 14.95 1.66 28.35
C SER A 131 14.95 0.23 27.81
N GLY A 132 13.99 -0.17 26.98
CA GLY A 132 13.88 -1.56 26.50
C GLY A 132 13.43 -2.61 27.54
N ASN A 133 12.96 -2.19 28.71
CA ASN A 133 12.46 -3.06 29.79
C ASN A 133 10.93 -3.26 29.77
N GLY A 134 10.25 -2.81 28.72
CA GLY A 134 8.81 -3.03 28.54
C GLY A 134 8.50 -4.52 28.36
N LYS A 135 7.31 -4.95 28.77
CA LYS A 135 6.86 -6.32 28.54
C LYS A 135 6.82 -6.60 27.03
N MET A 136 7.61 -7.57 26.60
CA MET A 136 7.77 -7.95 25.20
C MET A 136 6.58 -8.81 24.76
N ALA A 137 5.98 -8.47 23.64
CA ALA A 137 4.87 -9.21 23.04
C ALA A 137 5.34 -10.17 21.95
N ALA A 138 6.31 -9.73 21.13
CA ALA A 138 6.91 -10.53 20.07
C ALA A 138 8.36 -10.09 19.82
N SER A 139 9.18 -10.98 19.28
CA SER A 139 10.55 -10.66 18.87
C SER A 139 11.08 -11.69 17.89
N GLY A 140 12.09 -11.29 17.11
CA GLY A 140 12.79 -12.21 16.23
C GLY A 140 14.06 -11.60 15.65
N ARG A 141 14.63 -12.30 14.67
CA ARG A 141 15.78 -11.87 13.89
C ARG A 141 15.44 -11.97 12.41
N ALA A 142 15.98 -11.07 11.62
CA ALA A 142 15.88 -11.05 10.16
C ALA A 142 17.23 -10.67 9.55
N TYR A 143 17.45 -11.09 8.30
CA TYR A 143 18.64 -10.72 7.53
C TYR A 143 18.27 -9.88 6.32
N THR A 144 19.18 -9.00 5.90
CA THR A 144 19.07 -8.22 4.67
C THR A 144 20.42 -8.09 3.94
N THR A 145 20.38 -7.82 2.63
CA THR A 145 21.52 -7.64 1.73
C THR A 145 21.21 -6.55 0.71
N SER A 146 22.19 -6.21 -0.13
CA SER A 146 22.05 -5.38 -1.33
C SER A 146 20.94 -5.86 -2.28
N ASP A 147 20.69 -7.17 -2.37
CA ASP A 147 19.69 -7.75 -3.29
C ASP A 147 18.28 -7.16 -3.11
N ILE A 148 17.94 -6.67 -1.92
CA ILE A 148 16.65 -6.02 -1.59
C ILE A 148 16.83 -4.57 -1.11
N ASP A 149 17.91 -3.94 -1.54
CA ASP A 149 18.29 -2.58 -1.13
C ASP A 149 18.33 -2.39 0.40
N TYR A 150 18.81 -3.43 1.09
CA TYR A 150 18.99 -3.45 2.55
C TYR A 150 17.71 -3.21 3.38
N THR A 151 16.55 -3.45 2.78
CA THR A 151 15.24 -3.33 3.45
C THR A 151 14.95 -4.58 4.29
N VAL A 152 14.33 -4.39 5.45
CA VAL A 152 13.88 -5.48 6.32
C VAL A 152 12.38 -5.35 6.47
N LYS A 153 11.66 -6.44 6.17
CA LYS A 153 10.23 -6.54 6.40
C LYS A 153 9.92 -7.84 7.11
N VAL A 154 9.24 -7.76 8.26
CA VAL A 154 8.87 -8.91 9.08
C VAL A 154 7.39 -8.84 9.43
N GLU A 155 6.75 -9.99 9.60
CA GLU A 155 5.42 -10.06 10.21
C GLU A 155 5.57 -10.36 11.70
N ALA A 156 5.21 -9.40 12.54
CA ALA A 156 5.13 -9.62 13.99
C ALA A 156 3.76 -10.21 14.30
N ASP A 157 3.72 -11.48 14.70
CA ASP A 157 2.51 -12.24 15.00
C ASP A 157 2.31 -12.46 16.52
N GLY A 158 1.27 -13.22 16.88
CA GLY A 158 0.93 -13.50 18.29
C GLY A 158 0.44 -12.28 19.08
N LEU A 159 0.04 -11.21 18.39
CA LEU A 159 -0.43 -9.96 19.00
C LEU A 159 -1.91 -10.04 19.38
N LYS A 160 -2.34 -9.16 20.28
CA LYS A 160 -3.75 -9.00 20.64
C LYS A 160 -4.46 -8.09 19.64
N PRO A 161 -5.75 -8.34 19.32
CA PRO A 161 -6.57 -7.44 18.51
C PRO A 161 -6.72 -6.05 19.12
N LEU A 162 -6.94 -5.06 18.25
CA LEU A 162 -7.20 -3.65 18.59
C LEU A 162 -6.27 -3.09 19.68
N THR A 163 -4.98 -3.44 19.61
CA THR A 163 -4.01 -3.13 20.66
C THR A 163 -2.85 -2.31 20.09
N THR A 164 -2.50 -1.23 20.78
CA THR A 164 -1.33 -0.41 20.46
C THR A 164 -0.06 -1.07 20.97
N TYR A 165 0.94 -1.18 20.10
CA TYR A 165 2.26 -1.70 20.39
C TYR A 165 3.36 -0.72 20.00
N TYR A 166 4.54 -0.93 20.57
CA TYR A 166 5.76 -0.20 20.20
C TYR A 166 6.78 -1.20 19.67
N TYR A 167 7.58 -0.81 18.68
CA TYR A 167 8.56 -1.71 18.09
C TYR A 167 9.89 -1.01 17.81
N GLN A 168 10.97 -1.79 17.79
CA GLN A 168 12.31 -1.27 17.50
C GLN A 168 13.18 -2.35 16.86
N PHE A 169 14.02 -1.93 15.93
CA PHE A 169 15.05 -2.75 15.32
C PHE A 169 16.42 -2.45 15.94
N LYS A 170 17.30 -3.45 15.98
CA LYS A 170 18.68 -3.32 16.44
C LYS A 170 19.59 -4.17 15.56
N VAL A 171 20.71 -3.61 15.08
CA VAL A 171 21.72 -4.42 14.40
C VAL A 171 22.26 -5.45 15.39
N CYS A 172 22.28 -6.72 14.98
CA CYS A 172 22.73 -7.82 15.84
C CYS A 172 24.14 -7.54 16.38
N ASP A 173 24.40 -7.99 17.62
CA ASP A 173 25.71 -7.88 18.25
C ASP A 173 26.26 -6.44 18.35
N SER A 174 25.36 -5.45 18.37
CA SER A 174 25.71 -4.03 18.47
C SER A 174 24.71 -3.22 19.29
N ASN A 175 25.03 -1.95 19.52
CA ASN A 175 24.14 -0.96 20.14
C ASN A 175 23.42 -0.04 19.11
N VAL A 176 23.59 -0.28 17.81
CA VAL A 176 22.93 0.51 16.76
C VAL A 176 21.45 0.12 16.73
N LYS A 177 20.59 1.08 17.07
CA LYS A 177 19.12 0.92 17.20
C LYS A 177 18.40 1.86 16.26
N SER A 178 17.25 1.42 15.75
CA SER A 178 16.34 2.28 15.01
C SER A 178 15.62 3.25 15.96
N PRO A 179 14.93 4.28 15.43
CA PRO A 179 13.86 4.93 16.15
C PRO A 179 12.83 3.90 16.66
N VAL A 180 12.16 4.22 17.77
CA VAL A 180 11.05 3.42 18.30
C VAL A 180 9.79 3.77 17.52
N GLY A 181 9.22 2.81 16.81
CA GLY A 181 7.93 2.95 16.14
C GLY A 181 6.76 2.59 17.06
N ARG A 182 5.57 3.02 16.66
CA ARG A 182 4.28 2.68 17.25
C ARG A 182 3.36 2.14 16.16
N THR A 183 2.56 1.15 16.52
CA THR A 183 1.63 0.49 15.62
C THR A 183 0.38 0.05 16.38
N LYS A 184 -0.69 -0.29 15.66
CA LYS A 184 -1.95 -0.79 16.23
C LYS A 184 -2.44 -1.96 15.39
N THR A 185 -2.79 -3.07 16.03
CA THR A 185 -3.43 -4.21 15.35
C THR A 185 -4.89 -3.89 15.01
N ALA A 186 -5.46 -4.59 14.03
CA ALA A 186 -6.88 -4.46 13.70
C ALA A 186 -7.76 -5.14 14.77
N PRO A 187 -9.05 -4.80 14.89
CA PRO A 187 -10.00 -5.63 15.63
C PRO A 187 -10.29 -6.93 14.86
N THR A 188 -10.81 -7.96 15.53
CA THR A 188 -11.29 -9.17 14.84
C THR A 188 -12.57 -8.89 14.05
N ALA A 189 -12.92 -9.78 13.13
CA ALA A 189 -14.11 -9.65 12.29
C ALA A 189 -15.45 -9.63 13.06
N ASN A 190 -15.47 -10.02 14.33
CA ASN A 190 -16.69 -10.07 15.14
C ASN A 190 -16.63 -9.19 16.39
N ASP A 191 -15.55 -8.43 16.57
CA ASP A 191 -15.45 -7.50 17.70
C ASP A 191 -16.53 -6.42 17.57
N ASP A 192 -17.11 -6.04 18.71
CA ASP A 192 -18.01 -4.91 18.82
C ASP A 192 -17.17 -3.63 19.00
N VAL A 193 -16.99 -2.91 17.90
CA VAL A 193 -16.12 -1.72 17.83
C VAL A 193 -17.02 -0.50 17.64
N SER A 194 -16.95 0.45 18.55
CA SER A 194 -17.78 1.67 18.53
C SER A 194 -17.26 2.72 17.54
N ASP A 195 -15.94 2.82 17.40
CA ASP A 195 -15.28 3.88 16.68
C ASP A 195 -13.93 3.42 16.11
N LEU A 196 -13.61 3.94 14.92
CA LEU A 196 -12.31 3.83 14.28
C LEU A 196 -12.03 5.12 13.51
N SER A 197 -10.77 5.52 13.49
CA SER A 197 -10.33 6.78 12.91
C SER A 197 -9.22 6.56 11.86
N PHE A 198 -9.34 7.20 10.71
CA PHE A 198 -8.40 7.06 9.59
C PHE A 198 -7.89 8.42 9.14
N ALA A 199 -6.59 8.49 8.84
CA ALA A 199 -6.04 9.55 8.00
C ALA A 199 -5.88 9.03 6.58
N VAL A 200 -6.41 9.74 5.58
CA VAL A 200 -6.44 9.30 4.18
C VAL A 200 -5.62 10.23 3.33
N PHE A 201 -4.73 9.68 2.51
CA PHE A 201 -3.80 10.43 1.65
C PHE A 201 -3.68 9.80 0.26
N SER A 202 -3.22 10.62 -0.69
CA SER A 202 -2.75 10.23 -2.02
C SER A 202 -1.82 11.33 -2.55
N CYS A 203 -1.22 11.13 -3.72
CA CYS A 203 -0.63 12.19 -4.54
C CYS A 203 0.45 13.01 -3.83
N SER A 204 1.47 12.32 -3.31
CA SER A 204 2.52 12.89 -2.47
C SER A 204 3.72 13.39 -3.26
N ASN A 205 3.51 14.23 -4.28
CA ASN A 205 4.58 14.67 -5.18
C ASN A 205 5.69 15.44 -4.43
N TYR A 206 6.85 14.77 -4.24
CA TYR A 206 7.95 15.27 -3.41
C TYR A 206 8.56 16.59 -3.90
N PRO A 207 8.78 16.79 -5.22
CA PRO A 207 9.18 18.09 -5.76
C PRO A 207 8.17 19.23 -5.54
N ASN A 208 6.86 18.94 -5.53
CA ASN A 208 5.82 19.97 -5.49
C ASN A 208 5.62 20.61 -4.11
N GLY A 209 6.09 19.97 -3.03
CA GLY A 209 5.93 20.55 -1.70
C GLY A 209 6.54 19.73 -0.57
N TYR A 210 6.66 20.38 0.59
CA TYR A 210 6.99 19.71 1.85
C TYR A 210 5.78 18.95 2.36
N PHE A 211 6.00 17.79 2.98
CA PHE A 211 4.92 16.91 3.44
C PHE A 211 4.28 17.34 4.77
N ASN A 212 3.99 18.64 4.90
CA ASN A 212 3.32 19.22 6.07
C ASN A 212 1.98 18.52 6.38
N ALA A 213 1.28 17.99 5.36
CA ALA A 213 0.04 17.24 5.54
C ALA A 213 0.26 15.95 6.35
N TYR A 214 1.31 15.18 6.05
CA TYR A 214 1.70 14.02 6.86
C TYR A 214 2.10 14.43 8.26
N GLY A 215 2.89 15.50 8.38
CA GLY A 215 3.35 16.00 9.66
C GLY A 215 2.21 16.48 10.56
N ASN A 216 1.20 17.15 9.97
CA ASN A 216 0.00 17.58 10.70
C ASN A 216 -0.79 16.40 11.23
N ALA A 217 -1.03 15.36 10.42
CA ALA A 217 -1.71 14.17 10.90
C ALA A 217 -0.90 13.48 12.01
N ALA A 218 0.41 13.33 11.82
CA ALA A 218 1.28 12.67 12.78
C ALA A 218 1.32 13.40 14.13
N ARG A 219 1.28 14.74 14.12
CA ARG A 219 1.31 15.58 15.33
C ARG A 219 -0.06 15.70 16.01
N LYS A 220 -1.16 15.57 15.27
CA LYS A 220 -2.51 15.52 15.86
C LYS A 220 -2.71 14.26 16.70
N ASP A 221 -2.20 13.13 16.22
CA ASP A 221 -2.25 11.86 16.95
C ASP A 221 -3.66 11.36 17.30
N GLU A 222 -4.62 11.62 16.40
CA GLU A 222 -6.06 11.35 16.57
C GLU A 222 -6.60 10.24 15.65
N HIS A 223 -5.74 9.51 14.94
CA HIS A 223 -6.14 8.45 14.01
C HIS A 223 -5.57 7.08 14.40
N ASP A 224 -6.29 6.00 14.12
CA ASP A 224 -5.84 4.63 14.39
C ASP A 224 -4.92 4.11 13.28
N TYR A 225 -5.29 4.41 12.02
CA TYR A 225 -4.63 3.89 10.84
C TYR A 225 -4.47 4.97 9.76
N VAL A 226 -3.49 4.75 8.87
CA VAL A 226 -3.28 5.60 7.69
C VAL A 226 -3.68 4.82 6.44
N ILE A 227 -4.52 5.40 5.59
CA ILE A 227 -4.85 4.85 4.27
C ILE A 227 -4.11 5.69 3.22
N HIS A 228 -3.36 5.04 2.33
CA HIS A 228 -2.73 5.71 1.19
C HIS A 228 -3.31 5.14 -0.10
N LEU A 229 -3.95 5.97 -0.91
CA LEU A 229 -4.74 5.55 -2.07
C LEU A 229 -3.93 5.49 -3.38
N GLY A 230 -2.66 5.85 -3.33
CA GLY A 230 -1.72 5.76 -4.45
C GLY A 230 -1.04 7.10 -4.75
N ASP A 231 -0.12 7.09 -5.71
CA ASP A 231 0.83 8.18 -5.98
C ASP A 231 1.70 8.51 -4.77
N TYR A 232 2.19 7.48 -4.11
CA TYR A 232 3.16 7.58 -3.02
C TYR A 232 4.49 8.11 -3.53
N ILE A 233 4.86 7.73 -4.77
CA ILE A 233 5.93 8.35 -5.55
C ILE A 233 5.39 8.90 -6.87
N TYR A 234 6.17 9.78 -7.50
CA TYR A 234 6.04 10.13 -8.91
C TYR A 234 7.28 9.66 -9.65
N GLU A 235 7.12 9.29 -10.92
CA GLU A 235 8.14 8.72 -11.80
C GLU A 235 9.00 9.80 -12.49
N TYR A 236 8.44 11.00 -12.69
CA TYR A 236 9.06 12.06 -13.48
C TYR A 236 10.35 12.64 -12.88
N GLY A 237 11.18 13.20 -13.77
CA GLY A 237 12.24 14.13 -13.38
C GLY A 237 11.68 15.52 -13.07
N ALA A 238 12.13 16.14 -11.97
CA ALA A 238 11.78 17.51 -11.62
C ALA A 238 13.01 18.23 -11.06
N ASN A 239 13.10 19.53 -11.34
CA ASN A 239 14.17 20.40 -10.85
C ASN A 239 13.72 21.20 -9.62
N GLY A 240 14.66 21.88 -8.96
CA GLY A 240 14.38 22.78 -7.83
C GLY A 240 15.04 22.35 -6.52
N SER A 241 14.66 22.99 -5.41
CA SER A 241 15.23 22.70 -4.08
C SER A 241 14.91 21.29 -3.56
N ARG A 242 13.81 20.70 -4.06
CA ARG A 242 13.41 19.31 -3.84
C ARG A 242 13.41 18.51 -5.15
N ALA A 243 14.43 18.73 -5.99
CA ALA A 243 14.58 18.05 -7.28
C ALA A 243 14.49 16.52 -7.15
N SER A 244 13.86 15.86 -8.12
CA SER A 244 13.73 14.40 -8.17
C SER A 244 15.10 13.72 -8.21
N GLN A 245 15.18 12.55 -7.57
CA GLN A 245 16.33 11.66 -7.62
C GLN A 245 15.86 10.26 -8.08
N PRO A 246 16.37 9.72 -9.20
CA PRO A 246 17.22 10.42 -10.18
C PRO A 246 16.50 11.64 -10.81
N SER A 247 17.24 12.55 -11.44
CA SER A 247 16.70 13.81 -12.02
C SER A 247 15.91 13.61 -13.31
N THR A 248 15.77 12.36 -13.76
CA THR A 248 15.07 11.97 -14.99
C THR A 248 13.91 11.04 -14.64
N GLU A 249 13.11 10.71 -15.63
CA GLU A 249 12.08 9.69 -15.49
C GLU A 249 12.69 8.32 -15.19
N ILE A 250 12.04 7.58 -14.28
CA ILE A 250 12.51 6.30 -13.73
C ILE A 250 12.02 5.11 -14.56
N PHE A 251 12.91 4.16 -14.86
CA PHE A 251 12.58 2.95 -15.64
C PHE A 251 13.14 1.68 -15.02
N THR A 252 14.34 1.75 -14.45
CA THR A 252 15.06 0.60 -13.89
C THR A 252 14.70 0.39 -12.42
N LEU A 253 14.95 -0.81 -11.90
CA LEU A 253 14.77 -1.09 -10.47
C LEU A 253 15.58 -0.13 -9.57
N HIS A 254 16.81 0.19 -9.96
CA HIS A 254 17.63 1.17 -9.25
C HIS A 254 16.97 2.56 -9.23
N ASP A 255 16.38 2.99 -10.34
CA ASP A 255 15.68 4.27 -10.41
C ASP A 255 14.49 4.31 -9.43
N TYR A 256 13.65 3.26 -9.42
CA TYR A 256 12.51 3.16 -8.50
C TYR A 256 12.95 3.09 -7.03
N ARG A 257 13.98 2.30 -6.71
CA ARG A 257 14.55 2.23 -5.36
C ARG A 257 15.06 3.59 -4.90
N THR A 258 15.79 4.29 -5.77
CA THR A 258 16.30 5.64 -5.50
C THR A 258 15.16 6.62 -5.26
N ARG A 259 14.08 6.53 -6.06
CA ARG A 259 12.90 7.39 -5.91
C ARG A 259 12.16 7.12 -4.60
N HIS A 260 11.92 5.85 -4.25
CA HIS A 260 11.34 5.49 -2.95
C HIS A 260 12.21 5.97 -1.79
N GLY A 261 13.53 5.76 -1.88
CA GLY A 261 14.51 6.24 -0.91
C GLY A 261 14.41 7.74 -0.71
N GLN A 262 14.43 8.51 -1.81
CA GLN A 262 14.24 9.96 -1.79
C GLN A 262 12.97 10.34 -1.04
N TYR A 263 11.82 9.78 -1.41
CA TYR A 263 10.55 10.18 -0.81
C TYR A 263 10.55 9.95 0.70
N ARG A 264 11.09 8.81 1.14
CA ARG A 264 11.25 8.47 2.56
C ARG A 264 12.30 9.28 3.30
N THR A 265 13.03 10.21 2.67
CA THR A 265 13.91 11.15 3.38
C THR A 265 13.14 12.31 4.02
N ASP A 266 11.88 12.53 3.65
CA ASP A 266 11.08 13.60 4.23
C ASP A 266 10.76 13.29 5.71
N PRO A 267 11.08 14.21 6.65
CA PRO A 267 10.94 13.95 8.08
C PRO A 267 9.47 13.80 8.53
N ASP A 268 8.53 14.45 7.86
CA ASP A 268 7.11 14.37 8.22
C ASP A 268 6.48 13.05 7.75
N LEU A 269 6.93 12.52 6.60
CA LEU A 269 6.58 11.16 6.17
C LEU A 269 7.18 10.10 7.09
N GLN A 270 8.45 10.27 7.51
CA GLN A 270 9.06 9.37 8.49
C GLN A 270 8.31 9.40 9.82
N LEU A 271 7.93 10.58 10.31
CA LEU A 271 7.19 10.73 11.56
C LEU A 271 5.83 10.03 11.52
N LEU A 272 5.07 10.19 10.42
CA LEU A 272 3.78 9.52 10.28
C LEU A 272 3.95 8.00 10.11
N SER A 273 4.91 7.56 9.29
CA SER A 273 5.23 6.14 9.10
C SER A 273 5.66 5.45 10.39
N GLN A 274 6.41 6.15 11.23
CA GLN A 274 6.91 5.63 12.49
C GLN A 274 5.79 5.40 13.51
N ASN A 275 4.70 6.17 13.45
CA ASN A 275 3.73 6.25 14.55
C ASN A 275 2.40 5.50 14.31
N PHE A 276 2.09 5.11 13.08
CA PHE A 276 0.81 4.49 12.72
C PHE A 276 1.00 3.31 11.76
N ALA A 277 0.04 2.39 11.75
CA ALA A 277 0.00 1.33 10.75
C ALA A 277 -0.64 1.85 9.46
N TRP A 278 0.07 1.67 8.34
CA TRP A 278 -0.37 2.08 7.01
C TRP A 278 -1.11 0.96 6.29
N ILE A 279 -2.13 1.31 5.53
CA ILE A 279 -2.88 0.45 4.60
C ILE A 279 -2.73 1.07 3.21
N PRO A 280 -1.58 0.84 2.53
CA PRO A 280 -1.30 1.47 1.25
C PRO A 280 -1.87 0.65 0.07
N THR A 281 -2.17 1.34 -1.01
CA THR A 281 -2.27 0.79 -2.35
C THR A 281 -1.50 1.70 -3.31
N TRP A 282 -1.22 1.22 -4.51
CA TRP A 282 -0.65 2.04 -5.57
C TRP A 282 -1.77 2.67 -6.41
N ASP A 283 -1.42 3.73 -7.11
CA ASP A 283 -2.11 4.23 -8.28
C ASP A 283 -1.21 4.06 -9.52
N ASP A 284 -1.19 4.99 -10.47
CA ASP A 284 -0.39 4.90 -11.68
C ASP A 284 1.05 5.34 -11.45
N HIS A 285 1.30 6.41 -10.70
CA HIS A 285 2.63 7.00 -10.57
C HIS A 285 3.64 6.16 -9.77
N GLU A 286 3.21 5.10 -9.08
CA GLU A 286 4.11 4.03 -8.64
C GLU A 286 4.81 3.30 -9.79
N PHE A 287 4.26 3.42 -11.01
CA PHE A 287 4.75 2.83 -12.24
C PHE A 287 5.06 3.93 -13.28
N ALA A 288 4.00 4.50 -13.86
CA ALA A 288 4.03 5.63 -14.77
C ALA A 288 2.59 6.10 -15.03
N ASN A 289 2.46 7.38 -15.35
CA ASN A 289 1.21 8.08 -15.61
C ASN A 289 0.24 7.33 -16.53
N ASN A 290 -1.03 7.34 -16.13
CA ASN A 290 -2.20 6.73 -16.74
C ASN A 290 -1.97 5.25 -17.10
N GLY A 291 -1.50 4.47 -16.13
CA GLY A 291 -1.25 3.04 -16.29
C GLY A 291 -2.51 2.21 -16.56
N TYR A 292 -2.42 1.28 -17.51
CA TYR A 292 -3.40 0.24 -17.81
C TYR A 292 -2.69 -1.10 -18.05
N ARG A 293 -3.43 -2.19 -18.32
CA ARG A 293 -2.84 -3.54 -18.44
C ARG A 293 -1.66 -3.61 -19.41
N ASP A 294 -1.76 -2.95 -20.56
CA ASP A 294 -0.81 -3.11 -21.66
C ASP A 294 0.09 -1.86 -21.86
N GLY A 295 0.08 -0.86 -20.97
CA GLY A 295 0.92 0.32 -21.15
C GLY A 295 0.65 1.47 -20.18
N PHE A 296 1.25 2.61 -20.52
CA PHE A 296 1.22 3.90 -19.83
C PHE A 296 1.17 5.04 -20.86
N SER A 297 0.95 6.29 -20.46
CA SER A 297 0.91 7.43 -21.40
C SER A 297 2.17 7.54 -22.27
N GLY A 298 3.35 7.47 -21.66
CA GLY A 298 4.63 7.54 -22.38
C GLY A 298 5.07 6.22 -23.02
N LEU A 299 4.70 5.08 -22.43
CA LEU A 299 5.16 3.76 -22.86
C LEU A 299 3.96 2.83 -23.09
N ASN A 300 3.42 2.85 -24.31
CA ASN A 300 2.13 2.24 -24.66
C ASN A 300 2.25 0.99 -25.55
N ASN A 301 3.34 0.24 -25.42
CA ASN A 301 3.63 -1.01 -26.15
C ASN A 301 3.66 -0.87 -27.69
N THR A 302 3.92 0.32 -28.21
CA THR A 302 4.26 0.54 -29.63
C THR A 302 5.78 0.57 -29.83
N GLU A 303 6.25 0.21 -31.03
CA GLU A 303 7.67 0.35 -31.41
C GLU A 303 8.17 1.79 -31.17
N GLU A 304 7.36 2.77 -31.55
CA GLU A 304 7.67 4.19 -31.36
C GLU A 304 7.88 4.54 -29.88
N SER A 305 6.94 4.16 -28.99
CA SER A 305 7.07 4.42 -27.55
C SER A 305 8.29 3.72 -26.93
N PHE A 306 8.61 2.51 -27.39
CA PHE A 306 9.79 1.78 -26.92
C PHE A 306 11.10 2.48 -27.31
N LEU A 307 11.16 3.03 -28.52
CA LEU A 307 12.34 3.73 -29.04
C LEU A 307 12.51 5.13 -28.44
N LYS A 308 11.41 5.87 -28.23
CA LYS A 308 11.44 7.26 -27.73
C LYS A 308 11.51 7.33 -26.20
N GLU A 309 10.58 6.68 -25.53
CA GLU A 309 10.37 6.82 -24.08
C GLU A 309 10.96 5.65 -23.32
N GLY A 310 10.84 4.42 -23.85
CA GLY A 310 11.14 3.19 -23.12
C GLY A 310 12.55 3.06 -22.57
N ARG A 311 13.53 3.86 -23.01
CA ARG A 311 14.97 3.70 -22.68
C ARG A 311 15.45 2.25 -22.87
N LYS A 312 14.86 1.54 -23.84
CA LYS A 312 15.06 0.09 -24.11
C LYS A 312 14.56 -0.85 -22.99
N VAL A 313 13.69 -0.37 -22.12
CA VAL A 313 12.93 -1.11 -21.10
C VAL A 313 11.49 -1.24 -21.61
N THR A 314 10.96 -2.46 -21.64
CA THR A 314 9.57 -2.73 -22.08
C THR A 314 8.57 -2.35 -20.99
N VAL A 315 7.28 -2.24 -21.34
CA VAL A 315 6.19 -2.03 -20.37
C VAL A 315 6.27 -3.07 -19.24
N ASP A 316 6.40 -4.35 -19.59
CA ASP A 316 6.43 -5.44 -18.61
C ASP A 316 7.64 -5.37 -17.70
N THR A 317 8.83 -5.09 -18.24
CA THR A 317 10.03 -4.93 -17.42
C THR A 317 9.89 -3.74 -16.48
N ARG A 318 9.38 -2.59 -16.95
CA ARG A 318 9.12 -1.42 -16.11
C ARG A 318 8.14 -1.74 -14.98
N LYS A 319 7.07 -2.51 -15.27
CA LYS A 319 6.11 -2.98 -14.27
C LYS A 319 6.75 -3.85 -13.19
N VAL A 320 7.55 -4.83 -13.58
CA VAL A 320 8.23 -5.71 -12.62
C VAL A 320 9.20 -4.91 -11.73
N ASN A 321 9.88 -3.91 -12.30
CA ASN A 321 10.79 -3.03 -11.56
C ASN A 321 10.05 -2.22 -10.49
N ALA A 322 8.94 -1.59 -10.88
CA ALA A 322 8.07 -0.82 -9.99
C ALA A 322 7.49 -1.68 -8.86
N VAL A 323 6.92 -2.84 -9.20
CA VAL A 323 6.32 -3.78 -8.24
C VAL A 323 7.34 -4.24 -7.20
N ARG A 324 8.54 -4.61 -7.66
CA ARG A 324 9.61 -5.05 -6.77
C ARG A 324 10.01 -3.95 -5.80
N ALA A 325 10.27 -2.74 -6.30
CA ALA A 325 10.63 -1.61 -5.45
C ALA A 325 9.49 -1.28 -4.46
N TYR A 326 8.23 -1.30 -4.91
CA TYR A 326 7.07 -1.03 -4.04
C TYR A 326 7.00 -2.03 -2.88
N PHE A 327 7.13 -3.33 -3.14
CA PHE A 327 7.09 -4.35 -2.09
C PHE A 327 8.32 -4.33 -1.18
N GLU A 328 9.48 -3.89 -1.66
CA GLU A 328 10.70 -3.68 -0.85
C GLU A 328 10.54 -2.48 0.10
N TRP A 329 9.91 -1.39 -0.35
CA TRP A 329 9.92 -0.09 0.33
C TRP A 329 8.63 0.27 1.11
N MET A 330 7.54 -0.47 0.89
CA MET A 330 6.26 -0.25 1.57
C MET A 330 6.00 -1.30 2.66
N PRO A 331 5.39 -0.93 3.81
CA PRO A 331 5.05 -1.86 4.88
C PRO A 331 3.78 -2.66 4.56
N ILE A 332 3.77 -3.35 3.41
CA ILE A 332 2.61 -4.05 2.85
C ILE A 332 2.89 -5.55 2.71
N ARG A 333 1.84 -6.36 2.92
CA ARG A 333 1.85 -7.80 2.60
C ARG A 333 1.68 -8.02 1.11
N GLN A 334 2.32 -9.06 0.60
CA GLN A 334 1.93 -9.64 -0.68
C GLN A 334 0.66 -10.49 -0.44
N THR A 335 -0.41 -10.20 -1.19
CA THR A 335 -1.78 -10.62 -0.83
C THR A 335 -2.12 -12.04 -1.26
N ASP A 336 -1.99 -12.32 -2.54
CA ASP A 336 -1.92 -13.66 -3.08
C ASP A 336 -0.50 -13.81 -3.50
N LEU A 337 0.13 -14.83 -2.94
CA LEU A 337 1.49 -14.96 -3.29
C LEU A 337 1.60 -15.22 -4.84
N ASP A 338 0.71 -16.02 -5.41
CA ASP A 338 0.84 -16.46 -6.80
C ASP A 338 0.50 -15.40 -7.86
N ASP A 339 0.37 -14.16 -7.41
CA ASP A 339 -0.03 -13.04 -8.21
C ASP A 339 0.68 -11.75 -7.76
N GLY A 340 1.87 -11.51 -8.32
CA GLY A 340 2.73 -10.38 -7.93
C GLY A 340 2.16 -9.00 -8.25
N LEU A 341 1.18 -8.90 -9.15
CA LEU A 341 0.46 -7.66 -9.45
C LEU A 341 -0.79 -7.48 -8.57
N ARG A 342 -1.07 -8.40 -7.64
CA ARG A 342 -2.24 -8.30 -6.77
C ARG A 342 -1.94 -7.51 -5.50
N VAL A 343 -2.49 -6.30 -5.42
CA VAL A 343 -2.45 -5.47 -4.20
C VAL A 343 -3.79 -5.39 -3.45
N TRP A 344 -4.90 -5.71 -4.12
CA TRP A 344 -6.24 -5.57 -3.53
C TRP A 344 -6.52 -6.61 -2.44
N ARG A 345 -7.10 -6.14 -1.34
CA ARG A 345 -7.34 -6.89 -0.10
C ARG A 345 -8.42 -6.22 0.75
N SER A 346 -8.86 -6.88 1.81
CA SER A 346 -9.88 -6.36 2.71
C SER A 346 -9.51 -6.52 4.18
N PHE A 347 -9.90 -5.57 5.01
CA PHE A 347 -9.73 -5.58 6.46
C PHE A 347 -11.11 -5.59 7.11
N GLN A 348 -11.37 -6.66 7.87
CA GLN A 348 -12.63 -6.88 8.55
C GLN A 348 -12.59 -6.28 9.94
N MET A 349 -12.92 -4.98 10.06
CA MET A 349 -12.67 -4.21 11.27
C MET A 349 -13.88 -4.22 12.21
N GLY A 350 -14.10 -5.36 12.89
CA GLY A 350 -15.24 -5.56 13.77
C GLY A 350 -16.55 -5.75 13.00
N LYS A 351 -17.66 -5.54 13.72
CA LYS A 351 -18.99 -5.29 13.12
C LYS A 351 -19.16 -3.84 12.65
N LEU A 352 -18.20 -2.97 12.92
CA LEU A 352 -18.28 -1.56 12.54
C LEU A 352 -18.14 -1.38 11.02
N LEU A 353 -17.03 -1.83 10.44
CA LEU A 353 -16.76 -1.59 9.03
C LEU A 353 -15.89 -2.67 8.37
N ASP A 354 -16.04 -2.78 7.07
CA ASP A 354 -15.07 -3.42 6.19
C ASP A 354 -14.36 -2.39 5.33
N LEU A 355 -13.03 -2.38 5.41
CA LEU A 355 -12.19 -1.60 4.50
C LEU A 355 -11.75 -2.50 3.34
N ILE A 356 -12.23 -2.23 2.14
CA ILE A 356 -11.98 -2.98 0.92
C ILE A 356 -11.08 -2.13 0.03
N ILE A 357 -9.84 -2.55 -0.17
CA ILE A 357 -8.84 -1.85 -0.98
C ILE A 357 -8.83 -2.47 -2.38
N LEU A 358 -9.02 -1.67 -3.42
CA LEU A 358 -9.02 -2.05 -4.83
C LEU A 358 -7.69 -1.71 -5.52
N ASP A 359 -7.45 -2.38 -6.65
CA ASP A 359 -6.54 -1.94 -7.72
C ASP A 359 -7.37 -1.55 -8.94
N THR A 360 -7.27 -0.30 -9.39
CA THR A 360 -7.94 0.19 -10.60
C THR A 360 -6.95 0.69 -11.64
N ARG A 361 -5.73 0.12 -11.70
CA ARG A 361 -4.67 0.52 -12.62
C ARG A 361 -4.05 -0.63 -13.38
N ASN A 362 -3.15 -1.38 -12.75
CA ASN A 362 -2.13 -2.12 -13.49
C ASN A 362 -2.46 -3.59 -13.72
N TYR A 363 -3.46 -4.13 -13.01
CA TYR A 363 -3.79 -5.55 -13.06
C TYR A 363 -4.38 -5.99 -14.40
N ASP A 364 -5.59 -5.52 -14.72
CA ASP A 364 -6.33 -5.95 -15.91
C ASP A 364 -7.24 -4.84 -16.46
N ARG A 365 -6.90 -3.58 -16.17
CA ARG A 365 -7.61 -2.40 -16.65
C ARG A 365 -7.50 -2.29 -18.18
N SER A 366 -8.65 -2.10 -18.84
CA SER A 366 -8.71 -1.77 -20.27
C SER A 366 -8.08 -0.40 -20.54
N ILE A 367 -7.64 -0.13 -21.77
CA ILE A 367 -7.02 1.16 -22.15
C ILE A 367 -7.79 2.38 -21.64
N THR A 368 -7.05 3.36 -21.13
CA THR A 368 -7.55 4.60 -20.53
C THR A 368 -7.30 5.82 -21.42
N SER A 369 -7.72 7.02 -20.99
CA SER A 369 -7.30 8.29 -21.60
C SER A 369 -5.79 8.44 -21.53
N LEU A 370 -5.15 8.70 -22.66
CA LEU A 370 -3.72 8.95 -22.81
C LEU A 370 -3.49 10.28 -23.54
N ASP A 371 -4.43 11.23 -23.43
CA ASP A 371 -4.53 12.53 -24.12
C ASP A 371 -4.79 12.45 -25.63
N TRP A 372 -4.20 11.49 -26.35
CA TRP A 372 -4.36 11.37 -27.80
C TRP A 372 -5.56 10.51 -28.23
N ASN A 373 -6.17 9.76 -27.31
CA ASN A 373 -7.23 8.79 -27.59
C ASN A 373 -8.58 9.11 -26.91
N ASP A 374 -8.77 10.32 -26.38
CA ASP A 374 -9.96 10.66 -25.58
C ASP A 374 -11.27 10.42 -26.34
N ASN A 375 -11.34 10.81 -27.63
CA ASN A 375 -12.49 10.54 -28.49
C ASN A 375 -12.81 9.04 -28.60
N TYR A 376 -11.77 8.20 -28.65
CA TYR A 376 -11.95 6.75 -28.68
C TYR A 376 -12.50 6.25 -27.35
N ILE A 377 -11.94 6.71 -26.22
CA ILE A 377 -12.44 6.37 -24.88
C ILE A 377 -13.90 6.79 -24.70
N ASP A 378 -14.28 7.95 -25.24
CA ASP A 378 -15.66 8.44 -25.23
C ASP A 378 -16.62 7.52 -25.98
N MET A 379 -16.20 6.98 -27.12
CA MET A 379 -17.01 6.04 -27.91
C MET A 379 -17.24 4.71 -27.18
N ILE A 380 -16.27 4.27 -26.37
CA ILE A 380 -16.30 2.94 -25.78
C ILE A 380 -16.60 2.92 -24.28
N ARG A 381 -16.74 4.07 -23.60
CA ARG A 381 -16.94 4.14 -22.12
C ARG A 381 -18.05 3.22 -21.57
N ASP A 382 -19.09 2.96 -22.36
CA ASP A 382 -20.25 2.13 -22.00
C ASP A 382 -20.22 0.74 -22.68
N ASP A 383 -19.11 0.38 -23.32
CA ASP A 383 -18.92 -0.96 -23.87
C ASP A 383 -18.93 -1.99 -22.72
N PRO A 384 -19.81 -3.01 -22.78
CA PRO A 384 -19.97 -3.98 -21.70
C PRO A 384 -18.69 -4.79 -21.41
N SER A 385 -17.80 -4.93 -22.39
CA SER A 385 -16.54 -5.66 -22.27
C SER A 385 -15.42 -4.86 -21.60
N ARG A 386 -15.55 -3.52 -21.50
CA ARG A 386 -14.56 -2.71 -20.79
C ARG A 386 -14.56 -3.04 -19.31
N THR A 387 -13.35 -3.11 -18.77
CA THR A 387 -13.13 -3.41 -17.37
C THR A 387 -12.07 -2.51 -16.76
N LEU A 388 -12.32 -2.09 -15.52
CA LEU A 388 -11.40 -1.30 -14.71
C LEU A 388 -10.60 -2.19 -13.76
N MET A 389 -11.21 -3.27 -13.27
CA MET A 389 -10.64 -4.18 -12.27
C MET A 389 -10.21 -5.54 -12.84
N GLY A 390 -10.70 -5.91 -14.03
CA GLY A 390 -10.66 -7.28 -14.52
C GLY A 390 -11.66 -8.20 -13.83
N GLY A 391 -11.99 -9.31 -14.50
CA GLY A 391 -12.99 -10.26 -14.00
C GLY A 391 -12.62 -10.91 -12.66
N ARG A 392 -11.32 -11.09 -12.38
CA ARG A 392 -10.86 -11.74 -11.13
C ARG A 392 -11.11 -10.86 -9.91
N GLN A 393 -10.73 -9.59 -9.98
CA GLN A 393 -10.93 -8.64 -8.88
C GLN A 393 -12.39 -8.23 -8.77
N GLU A 394 -13.09 -7.98 -9.87
CA GLU A 394 -14.51 -7.61 -9.86
C GLU A 394 -15.36 -8.68 -9.14
N ASN A 395 -15.18 -9.95 -9.49
CA ASN A 395 -15.85 -11.06 -8.81
C ASN A 395 -15.45 -11.18 -7.33
N TRP A 396 -14.19 -10.91 -6.99
CA TRP A 396 -13.74 -10.89 -5.60
C TRP A 396 -14.38 -9.73 -4.82
N PHE A 397 -14.50 -8.56 -5.44
CA PHE A 397 -15.04 -7.35 -4.83
C PHE A 397 -16.52 -7.54 -4.49
N TYR A 398 -17.32 -8.02 -5.44
CA TYR A 398 -18.75 -8.30 -5.24
C TYR A 398 -18.97 -9.35 -4.14
N ARG A 399 -18.19 -10.44 -4.15
CA ARG A 399 -18.23 -11.41 -3.04
C ARG A 399 -17.84 -10.80 -1.70
N SER A 400 -16.91 -9.85 -1.67
CA SER A 400 -16.48 -9.19 -0.43
C SER A 400 -17.56 -8.26 0.11
N LEU A 401 -18.23 -7.50 -0.77
CA LEU A 401 -19.39 -6.67 -0.42
C LEU A 401 -20.55 -7.51 0.14
N SER A 402 -20.91 -8.60 -0.56
CA SER A 402 -21.98 -9.52 -0.13
C SER A 402 -21.64 -10.16 1.23
N LYS A 403 -20.43 -10.71 1.39
CA LYS A 403 -19.98 -11.29 2.68
C LYS A 403 -19.93 -10.27 3.81
N SER A 404 -19.60 -9.02 3.49
CA SER A 404 -19.63 -7.93 4.45
C SER A 404 -21.06 -7.69 4.96
N LYS A 405 -22.05 -7.67 4.04
CA LYS A 405 -23.48 -7.55 4.37
C LYS A 405 -23.95 -8.73 5.21
N ASP A 406 -23.67 -9.95 4.76
CA ASP A 406 -24.10 -11.17 5.45
C ASP A 406 -23.54 -11.28 6.86
N ARG A 407 -22.32 -10.78 7.09
CA ARG A 407 -21.72 -10.73 8.43
C ARG A 407 -22.37 -9.67 9.33
N GLY A 408 -23.14 -8.74 8.79
CA GLY A 408 -23.73 -7.63 9.54
C GLY A 408 -22.73 -6.51 9.87
N ALA A 409 -21.73 -6.28 9.00
CA ALA A 409 -20.89 -5.10 9.14
C ALA A 409 -21.71 -3.82 8.82
N ALA A 410 -21.63 -2.80 9.67
CA ALA A 410 -22.44 -1.59 9.53
C ALA A 410 -22.03 -0.77 8.28
N TRP A 411 -20.72 -0.67 7.99
CA TRP A 411 -20.18 0.10 6.86
C TRP A 411 -19.28 -0.70 5.93
N ARG A 412 -19.23 -0.30 4.66
CA ARG A 412 -18.29 -0.79 3.63
C ARG A 412 -17.51 0.41 3.08
N ILE A 413 -16.26 0.54 3.46
CA ILE A 413 -15.37 1.59 2.96
C ILE A 413 -14.54 1.00 1.83
N VAL A 414 -14.71 1.50 0.62
CA VAL A 414 -13.99 1.08 -0.57
C VAL A 414 -12.86 2.08 -0.83
N GLY A 415 -11.64 1.70 -0.48
CA GLY A 415 -10.44 2.44 -0.85
C GLY A 415 -10.05 2.12 -2.29
N ASN A 416 -10.05 3.13 -3.15
CA ASN A 416 -9.63 3.00 -4.54
C ASN A 416 -8.90 4.26 -5.00
N GLN A 417 -8.32 4.21 -6.19
CA GLN A 417 -7.42 5.22 -6.68
C GLN A 417 -8.17 6.45 -7.19
N ILE A 418 -9.20 6.21 -8.02
CA ILE A 418 -9.82 7.19 -8.89
C ILE A 418 -11.27 7.49 -8.52
N ILE A 419 -11.77 8.66 -8.92
CA ILE A 419 -13.12 9.12 -8.57
C ILE A 419 -14.19 8.16 -9.09
N PHE A 420 -15.00 7.61 -8.17
CA PHE A 420 -16.13 6.72 -8.47
C PHE A 420 -17.35 7.47 -9.00
N SER A 421 -17.63 8.66 -8.45
CA SER A 421 -18.82 9.43 -8.80
C SER A 421 -18.74 10.01 -10.20
N ARG A 422 -19.90 10.16 -10.85
CA ARG A 422 -19.98 10.84 -12.14
C ARG A 422 -19.80 12.35 -11.91
N ILE A 423 -18.59 12.84 -12.18
CA ILE A 423 -18.24 14.26 -12.09
C ILE A 423 -17.84 14.73 -13.50
N THR A 424 -18.47 15.80 -13.96
CA THR A 424 -18.06 16.53 -15.16
C THR A 424 -17.08 17.64 -14.77
N GLU A 425 -16.12 17.89 -15.64
CA GLU A 425 -15.18 19.00 -15.52
C GLU A 425 -15.46 20.00 -16.64
N ASP A 426 -15.41 21.29 -16.33
CA ASP A 426 -15.52 22.36 -17.33
C ASP A 426 -14.30 23.28 -17.20
N TRP A 427 -13.44 23.22 -18.22
CA TRP A 427 -12.23 24.01 -18.33
C TRP A 427 -12.40 25.24 -19.25
N GLY A 428 -13.64 25.65 -19.49
CA GLY A 428 -14.00 26.78 -20.37
C GLY A 428 -14.28 26.39 -21.82
N ASN A 429 -14.25 25.09 -22.13
CA ASN A 429 -14.53 24.53 -23.45
C ASN A 429 -15.72 23.56 -23.46
N GLY A 430 -16.54 23.62 -22.40
CA GLY A 430 -17.70 22.73 -22.20
C GLY A 430 -17.41 21.60 -21.21
N GLU A 431 -18.49 20.96 -20.76
CA GLU A 431 -18.41 19.85 -19.82
C GLU A 431 -17.80 18.60 -20.48
N VAL A 432 -16.76 18.06 -19.86
CA VAL A 432 -16.09 16.82 -20.24
C VAL A 432 -16.22 15.83 -19.09
N LEU A 433 -16.39 14.55 -19.43
CA LEU A 433 -16.33 13.46 -18.47
C LEU A 433 -14.95 12.81 -18.55
N PRO A 434 -14.12 12.85 -17.49
CA PRO A 434 -12.76 12.33 -17.55
C PRO A 434 -12.72 10.85 -17.95
N GLY A 435 -11.86 10.53 -18.92
CA GLY A 435 -11.70 9.17 -19.44
C GLY A 435 -10.86 8.26 -18.53
N ASP A 436 -10.12 8.85 -17.58
CA ASP A 436 -9.18 8.12 -16.73
C ASP A 436 -9.74 7.72 -15.35
N ASN A 437 -10.93 8.20 -14.99
CA ASN A 437 -11.64 7.77 -13.79
C ASN A 437 -12.80 6.80 -14.11
N TRP A 438 -13.66 6.48 -13.14
CA TRP A 438 -14.79 5.56 -13.35
C TRP A 438 -15.79 6.04 -14.43
N SER A 439 -15.73 7.29 -14.87
CA SER A 439 -16.52 7.82 -15.99
C SER A 439 -16.04 7.33 -17.36
N GLY A 440 -14.79 6.88 -17.49
CA GLY A 440 -14.27 6.17 -18.68
C GLY A 440 -14.58 4.66 -18.70
N TYR A 441 -15.20 4.15 -17.64
CA TYR A 441 -15.54 2.74 -17.43
C TYR A 441 -16.98 2.59 -16.93
N VAL A 442 -17.92 3.27 -17.60
CA VAL A 442 -19.34 3.35 -17.22
C VAL A 442 -19.97 1.96 -17.06
N ALA A 443 -19.67 1.03 -17.97
CA ALA A 443 -20.17 -0.34 -17.86
C ALA A 443 -19.72 -1.03 -16.55
N ASN A 444 -18.45 -0.88 -16.16
CA ASN A 444 -17.95 -1.45 -14.91
C ASN A 444 -18.55 -0.75 -13.67
N ARG A 445 -18.76 0.58 -13.74
CA ARG A 445 -19.43 1.33 -12.69
C ARG A 445 -20.88 0.87 -12.52
N ASN A 446 -21.60 0.70 -13.63
CA ASN A 446 -23.00 0.26 -13.62
C ASN A 446 -23.15 -1.14 -13.02
N ARG A 447 -22.30 -2.12 -13.40
CA ARG A 447 -22.30 -3.45 -12.76
C ARG A 447 -22.06 -3.40 -11.25
N THR A 448 -21.24 -2.44 -10.80
CA THR A 448 -20.96 -2.26 -9.38
C THR A 448 -22.18 -1.69 -8.64
N LEU A 449 -22.83 -0.69 -9.22
CA LEU A 449 -24.05 -0.10 -8.67
C LEU A 449 -25.21 -1.12 -8.70
N GLU A 450 -25.33 -1.89 -9.77
CA GLU A 450 -26.31 -2.98 -9.92
C GLU A 450 -26.09 -4.06 -8.86
N HIS A 451 -24.86 -4.52 -8.64
CA HIS A 451 -24.57 -5.48 -7.57
C HIS A 451 -24.97 -4.95 -6.19
N LEU A 452 -24.68 -3.69 -5.89
CA LEU A 452 -25.09 -3.06 -4.63
C LEU A 452 -26.61 -2.96 -4.50
N TYR A 453 -27.29 -2.57 -5.58
CA TYR A 453 -28.75 -2.40 -5.60
C TYR A 453 -29.49 -3.74 -5.49
N ASP A 454 -29.17 -4.70 -6.35
CA ASP A 454 -29.84 -6.00 -6.43
C ASP A 454 -29.67 -6.83 -5.16
N ASN A 455 -28.56 -6.63 -4.44
CA ASN A 455 -28.27 -7.33 -3.20
C ASN A 455 -28.57 -6.48 -1.95
N ASP A 456 -29.18 -5.30 -2.12
CA ASP A 456 -29.57 -4.39 -1.03
C ASP A 456 -28.39 -4.07 -0.08
N ILE A 457 -27.21 -3.81 -0.66
CA ILE A 457 -25.97 -3.54 0.07
C ILE A 457 -25.86 -2.03 0.28
N GLY A 458 -26.33 -1.55 1.44
CA GLY A 458 -26.22 -0.15 1.85
C GLY A 458 -24.89 0.21 2.57
N ASN A 459 -24.81 1.47 3.02
CA ASN A 459 -23.71 2.02 3.83
C ASN A 459 -22.32 1.87 3.19
N ASN A 460 -22.19 2.29 1.93
CA ASN A 460 -20.94 2.25 1.19
C ASN A 460 -20.31 3.64 1.09
N ILE A 461 -19.01 3.74 1.34
CA ILE A 461 -18.22 4.95 1.16
C ILE A 461 -17.08 4.63 0.20
N PHE A 462 -16.94 5.37 -0.89
CA PHE A 462 -15.80 5.25 -1.81
C PHE A 462 -14.79 6.36 -1.52
N LEU A 463 -13.56 5.98 -1.18
CA LEU A 463 -12.44 6.89 -1.01
C LEU A 463 -11.59 6.88 -2.29
N ALA A 464 -11.20 8.06 -2.77
CA ALA A 464 -10.41 8.25 -3.98
C ALA A 464 -9.38 9.38 -3.81
N GLY A 465 -8.28 9.27 -4.56
CA GLY A 465 -7.22 10.27 -4.71
C GLY A 465 -7.20 10.86 -6.13
N ASP A 466 -6.05 10.73 -6.81
CA ASP A 466 -5.78 11.02 -8.24
C ASP A 466 -5.99 12.48 -8.68
N SER A 467 -7.18 13.03 -8.48
CA SER A 467 -7.62 14.33 -8.99
C SER A 467 -6.93 15.58 -8.41
N HIS A 468 -5.98 15.43 -7.48
CA HIS A 468 -5.29 16.52 -6.77
C HIS A 468 -6.21 17.57 -6.13
N GLN A 469 -7.46 17.20 -5.86
CA GLN A 469 -8.50 18.08 -5.34
C GLN A 469 -9.42 17.32 -4.38
N ASN A 470 -10.05 18.07 -3.46
CA ASN A 470 -11.03 17.49 -2.54
C ASN A 470 -12.44 17.57 -3.14
N TRP A 471 -13.00 16.42 -3.45
CA TRP A 471 -14.39 16.27 -3.91
C TRP A 471 -15.22 15.56 -2.85
N ARG A 472 -16.44 16.05 -2.61
CA ARG A 472 -17.45 15.35 -1.79
C ARG A 472 -18.79 15.29 -2.52
N PRO A 473 -18.99 14.31 -3.41
CA PRO A 473 -20.26 14.11 -4.07
C PRO A 473 -21.26 13.53 -3.05
N VAL A 474 -22.22 14.34 -2.61
CA VAL A 474 -23.40 13.85 -1.87
C VAL A 474 -24.29 13.13 -2.88
N ALA A 475 -24.85 11.97 -2.52
CA ALA A 475 -25.75 11.21 -3.39
C ALA A 475 -26.90 12.13 -3.88
N GLY A 476 -26.86 12.50 -5.16
CA GLY A 476 -27.80 13.45 -5.79
C GLY A 476 -27.22 14.79 -6.26
N GLY A 477 -25.97 15.14 -5.87
CA GLY A 477 -25.19 16.25 -6.42
C GLY A 477 -24.83 17.39 -5.44
N ARG A 478 -23.53 17.76 -5.46
CA ARG A 478 -22.81 18.91 -4.87
C ARG A 478 -22.68 18.98 -3.33
N ALA A 479 -21.49 19.44 -2.89
CA ALA A 479 -20.80 19.12 -1.64
C ALA A 479 -21.12 20.03 -0.42
N GLU A 480 -21.09 19.45 0.78
CA GLU A 480 -21.36 20.13 2.07
C GLU A 480 -20.13 20.68 2.83
N SER A 481 -18.88 20.48 2.36
CA SER A 481 -17.72 21.14 3.00
C SER A 481 -16.42 21.11 2.18
N GLY A 482 -15.72 22.25 2.11
CA GLY A 482 -14.40 22.45 1.51
C GLY A 482 -14.25 23.85 0.88
N ALA A 483 -13.10 24.50 1.01
CA ALA A 483 -12.89 25.86 0.49
C ALA A 483 -12.78 25.87 -1.05
N LEU A 484 -13.79 26.40 -1.73
CA LEU A 484 -13.72 26.81 -3.13
C LEU A 484 -13.20 28.24 -3.16
N ARG A 485 -12.08 28.49 -3.86
CA ARG A 485 -11.59 29.84 -4.08
C ARG A 485 -12.63 30.71 -4.84
N TYR A 486 -13.67 30.14 -5.45
CA TYR A 486 -14.70 30.86 -6.21
C TYR A 486 -16.13 30.24 -6.21
N GLY A 487 -16.56 29.50 -5.18
CA GLY A 487 -17.89 28.85 -5.16
C GLY A 487 -18.88 29.48 -4.18
N GLU A 488 -20.13 29.69 -4.61
CA GLU A 488 -21.23 30.12 -3.72
C GLU A 488 -21.75 28.92 -2.90
N VAL A 489 -21.86 29.08 -1.59
CA VAL A 489 -22.40 28.08 -0.65
C VAL A 489 -23.87 28.40 -0.36
N LYS A 490 -24.78 27.45 -0.61
CA LYS A 490 -26.21 27.54 -0.20
C LYS A 490 -26.65 26.23 0.44
N HIS A 491 -27.20 26.31 1.65
CA HIS A 491 -27.63 25.15 2.44
C HIS A 491 -28.98 24.61 1.94
N THR A 492 -29.18 23.29 1.97
CA THR A 492 -30.48 22.64 1.77
C THR A 492 -30.84 21.83 3.01
N ASN A 493 -32.12 21.75 3.30
CA ASN A 493 -32.71 21.27 4.55
C ASN A 493 -33.72 20.13 4.28
N LEU A 494 -33.36 19.23 3.35
CA LEU A 494 -34.18 18.09 2.96
C LEU A 494 -33.89 16.89 3.89
N THR A 495 -34.89 16.42 4.62
CA THR A 495 -34.79 15.28 5.54
C THR A 495 -35.84 14.23 5.19
N LEU A 496 -35.48 12.94 5.27
CA LEU A 496 -36.40 11.82 5.14
C LEU A 496 -37.21 11.68 6.43
N ASN A 497 -38.52 11.80 6.35
CA ASN A 497 -39.39 11.50 7.47
C ASN A 497 -39.53 9.97 7.58
N THR A 498 -38.95 9.38 8.62
CA THR A 498 -38.90 7.92 8.82
C THR A 498 -40.24 7.32 9.26
N GLU A 499 -41.21 8.13 9.66
CA GLU A 499 -42.57 7.68 9.99
C GLU A 499 -43.47 7.54 8.73
N THR A 500 -43.24 8.38 7.72
CA THR A 500 -44.10 8.49 6.53
C THR A 500 -43.42 8.04 5.23
N GLY A 501 -42.08 7.95 5.22
CA GLY A 501 -41.29 7.60 4.04
C GLY A 501 -41.12 8.74 3.02
N GLU A 502 -41.59 9.96 3.33
CA GLU A 502 -41.52 11.12 2.43
C GLU A 502 -40.30 12.01 2.69
N TRP A 503 -39.70 12.52 1.61
CA TRP A 503 -38.65 13.54 1.67
C TRP A 503 -39.27 14.93 1.80
N LYS A 504 -38.95 15.65 2.88
CA LYS A 504 -39.47 17.00 3.14
C LYS A 504 -38.38 17.99 3.50
N ASN A 505 -38.61 19.23 3.11
CA ASN A 505 -37.76 20.37 3.42
C ASN A 505 -38.17 20.90 4.81
N VAL A 506 -37.40 20.59 5.86
CA VAL A 506 -37.69 20.92 7.26
C VAL A 506 -36.56 21.75 7.84
N GLY A 507 -36.87 22.88 8.49
CA GLY A 507 -35.86 23.75 9.09
C GLY A 507 -34.97 23.02 10.11
N PHE A 508 -33.73 23.49 10.29
CA PHE A 508 -32.67 22.84 11.09
C PHE A 508 -33.06 22.50 12.54
N ASP A 509 -34.10 23.14 13.07
CA ASP A 509 -34.54 23.01 14.46
C ASP A 509 -35.36 21.74 14.72
N THR A 510 -35.67 20.94 13.69
CA THR A 510 -36.63 19.83 13.75
C THR A 510 -36.10 18.56 13.05
N MET A 511 -35.04 17.94 13.58
CA MET A 511 -34.61 16.62 13.12
C MET A 511 -35.42 15.50 13.80
N TYR A 512 -36.04 14.63 13.00
CA TYR A 512 -36.80 13.46 13.49
C TYR A 512 -35.87 12.25 13.61
N VAL A 513 -35.21 12.11 14.75
CA VAL A 513 -34.58 10.83 15.13
C VAL A 513 -35.06 10.48 16.52
N LYS A 514 -35.96 9.49 16.60
CA LYS A 514 -36.27 8.80 17.85
C LYS A 514 -35.61 7.43 17.79
N HIS A 515 -34.73 7.18 18.74
CA HIS A 515 -34.16 5.86 19.01
C HIS A 515 -35.04 5.24 20.11
N ASP A 516 -35.64 4.09 19.84
CA ASP A 516 -36.12 3.21 20.91
C ASP A 516 -34.97 2.31 21.40
#